data_AF-A0A2E6D4F0-F1
#
_entry.id   AF-A0A2E6D4F0-F1
#
_cell.length_a   1.000
_cell.length_b   1.000
_cell.length_c   1.000
_cell.angle_alpha   90.00
_cell.angle_beta   90.00
_cell.angle_gamma   90.00
#
_symmetry.space_group_name_H-M   'P 1'
#
loop_
_entity.id
_entity.type
_entity.pdbx_description
1 polymer ?
#
loop_
_entity_poly.entity_id
_entity_poly.type
_entity_poly.pdbx_seq_one_letter_code
_entity_poly.pdbx_strand_id
1 'polypeptide(L)'
;MHSRRKSMGVGLGRETGHRIGSLGEGVSAWTSGRLPLRTATPIPSMGYHLHMSWIRTISLEEATGRLKRSYDAAVQRAGAVAGIVRAMSLSPPVLDASMGLYQRIMFAPEGLSRVQRELLATVVSQTNDCHY
;
A
#
# COMPACT_ATOMS: atom_id res chain seq x y z
N MET A 1 -52.76 14.16 31.80
CA MET A 1 -51.57 14.34 30.93
C MET A 1 -51.79 13.48 29.68
N HIS A 2 -52.55 13.94 28.68
CA HIS A 2 -52.05 14.59 27.44
C HIS A 2 -50.70 13.98 26.98
N SER A 3 -50.56 13.26 25.86
CA SER A 3 -51.12 13.47 24.53
C SER A 3 -51.08 12.16 23.70
N ARG A 4 -52.22 11.78 23.11
CA ARG A 4 -52.32 10.75 22.05
C ARG A 4 -52.06 11.45 20.70
N ARG A 5 -51.17 10.86 19.89
CA ARG A 5 -50.90 11.30 18.51
C ARG A 5 -52.17 11.22 17.66
N LYS A 6 -52.52 12.33 17.00
CA LYS A 6 -53.42 12.39 15.85
C LYS A 6 -52.65 13.04 14.70
N SER A 7 -52.59 12.36 13.56
CA SER A 7 -52.89 12.95 12.24
C SER A 7 -52.78 11.88 11.15
N MET A 8 -53.95 11.54 10.60
CA MET A 8 -54.11 11.05 9.24
C MET A 8 -53.91 12.22 8.26
N GLY A 9 -53.59 11.93 7.00
CA GLY A 9 -53.91 12.86 5.91
C GLY A 9 -52.94 12.84 4.74
N VAL A 10 -53.32 12.07 3.72
CA VAL A 10 -52.73 11.99 2.37
C VAL A 10 -52.88 13.32 1.64
N GLY A 11 -51.86 13.72 0.87
CA GLY A 11 -51.93 14.83 -0.08
C GLY A 11 -51.02 14.58 -1.28
N LEU A 12 -51.60 14.09 -2.37
CA LEU A 12 -51.01 14.08 -3.71
C LEU A 12 -50.63 15.52 -4.11
N GLY A 13 -49.43 15.70 -4.63
CA GLY A 13 -48.93 16.98 -5.12
C GLY A 13 -47.91 16.81 -6.24
N ARG A 14 -48.44 16.68 -7.47
CA ARG A 14 -47.95 17.17 -8.76
C ARG A 14 -46.49 16.94 -9.16
N GLU A 15 -46.37 16.24 -10.28
CA GLU A 15 -45.26 16.21 -11.22
C GLU A 15 -44.64 17.59 -11.48
N THR A 16 -43.31 17.65 -11.42
CA THR A 16 -42.50 18.51 -12.28
C THR A 16 -41.38 17.67 -12.85
N GLY A 17 -41.47 17.37 -14.14
CA GLY A 17 -40.52 16.55 -14.86
C GLY A 17 -39.15 17.20 -14.95
N HIS A 18 -38.14 16.54 -14.38
CA HIS A 18 -36.78 16.66 -14.87
C HIS A 18 -36.54 15.52 -15.85
N ARG A 19 -36.60 15.86 -17.14
CA ARG A 19 -36.22 14.98 -18.24
C ARG A 19 -34.75 14.64 -18.08
N ILE A 20 -34.47 13.39 -17.74
CA ILE A 20 -33.13 12.80 -17.68
C ILE A 20 -32.57 12.87 -19.09
N GLY A 21 -31.48 13.63 -19.27
CA GLY A 21 -30.77 13.75 -20.53
C GLY A 21 -30.32 12.38 -21.04
N SER A 22 -30.46 12.18 -22.34
CA SER A 22 -30.10 10.95 -23.04
C SER A 22 -28.63 10.58 -22.80
N LEU A 23 -28.43 9.45 -22.14
CA LEU A 23 -27.18 8.71 -22.16
C LEU A 23 -27.00 8.10 -23.55
N GLY A 24 -26.42 8.87 -24.46
CA GLY A 24 -26.06 8.38 -25.79
C GLY A 24 -24.99 9.30 -26.34
N GLU A 25 -23.72 8.88 -26.24
CA GLU A 25 -22.59 9.26 -27.12
C GLU A 25 -21.19 8.95 -26.54
N GLY A 26 -21.05 8.24 -25.41
CA GLY A 26 -19.74 7.98 -24.80
C GLY A 26 -19.14 6.56 -24.92
N VAL A 27 -19.87 5.59 -25.49
CA VAL A 27 -19.52 4.15 -25.35
C VAL A 27 -18.93 3.53 -26.63
N SER A 28 -18.87 4.25 -27.75
CA SER A 28 -18.48 3.69 -29.06
C SER A 28 -16.96 3.64 -29.33
N ALA A 29 -16.11 4.16 -28.43
CA ALA A 29 -14.66 4.23 -28.67
C ALA A 29 -13.87 3.00 -28.22
N TRP A 30 -14.48 2.05 -27.50
CA TRP A 30 -13.81 0.82 -27.03
C TRP A 30 -13.95 -0.37 -27.98
N THR A 31 -14.80 -0.27 -29.01
CA THR A 31 -15.14 -1.40 -29.91
C THR A 31 -14.28 -1.49 -31.18
N SER A 32 -13.39 -0.54 -31.43
CA SER A 32 -12.46 -0.60 -32.57
C SER A 32 -11.04 -0.85 -32.06
N GLY A 33 -10.75 -2.14 -31.78
CA GLY A 33 -9.44 -2.64 -31.35
C GLY A 33 -8.32 -2.37 -32.35
N ARG A 34 -7.78 -1.15 -32.32
CA ARG A 34 -6.57 -0.78 -33.06
C ARG A 34 -5.85 0.36 -32.35
N LEU A 35 -5.23 0.05 -31.22
CA LEU A 35 -4.17 0.89 -30.67
C LEU A 35 -3.00 0.87 -31.68
N PRO A 36 -2.47 2.03 -32.11
CA PRO A 36 -1.29 2.05 -32.95
C PRO A 36 -0.14 1.42 -32.18
N LEU A 37 0.48 0.41 -32.78
CA LEU A 37 1.71 -0.21 -32.29
C LEU A 37 2.81 0.87 -32.32
N ARG A 38 2.92 1.64 -31.23
CA ARG A 38 4.15 2.37 -30.91
C ARG A 38 5.24 1.31 -30.82
N THR A 39 6.21 1.39 -31.72
CA THR A 39 7.44 0.61 -31.64
C THR A 39 8.04 0.81 -30.26
N ALA A 40 7.95 -0.22 -29.42
CA ALA A 40 8.60 -0.25 -28.14
C ALA A 40 10.11 -0.18 -28.39
N THR A 41 10.74 0.94 -28.09
CA THR A 41 12.19 0.97 -27.92
C THR A 41 12.53 -0.01 -26.80
N PRO A 42 13.47 -0.95 -26.99
CA PRO A 42 13.87 -1.85 -25.93
C PRO A 42 14.44 -1.01 -24.78
N ILE A 43 13.81 -1.12 -23.61
CA ILE A 43 14.33 -0.55 -22.37
C ILE A 43 15.69 -1.21 -22.13
N PRO A 44 16.79 -0.46 -21.92
CA PRO A 44 18.08 -1.06 -21.62
C PRO A 44 17.91 -1.96 -20.39
N SER A 45 18.33 -3.22 -20.49
CA SER A 45 18.27 -4.20 -19.43
C SER A 45 19.19 -3.79 -18.27
N MET A 46 18.70 -2.90 -17.42
CA MET A 46 19.27 -2.64 -16.09
C MET A 46 18.96 -3.85 -15.23
N GLY A 47 20.00 -4.47 -14.65
CA GLY A 47 19.92 -5.73 -13.93
C GLY A 47 18.74 -5.82 -12.97
N TYR A 48 17.91 -6.84 -13.19
CA TYR A 48 16.93 -7.42 -12.27
C TYR A 48 16.29 -6.45 -11.26
N HIS A 49 15.27 -5.72 -11.72
CA HIS A 49 14.21 -5.18 -10.86
C HIS A 49 13.41 -6.32 -10.21
N LEU A 50 13.95 -6.97 -9.17
CA LEU A 50 13.13 -7.68 -8.19
C LEU A 50 13.00 -6.78 -6.98
N HIS A 51 12.23 -5.70 -7.15
CA HIS A 51 12.02 -4.74 -6.09
C HIS A 51 10.57 -4.30 -6.08
N MET A 52 9.81 -4.82 -5.11
CA MET A 52 8.37 -4.57 -4.98
C MET A 52 8.04 -3.14 -4.53
N SER A 53 9.05 -2.31 -4.24
CA SER A 53 8.84 -0.91 -3.88
C SER A 53 8.82 0.00 -5.12
N TRP A 54 7.81 0.88 -5.21
CA TRP A 54 7.62 1.87 -6.28
C TRP A 54 8.60 3.05 -6.26
N ILE A 55 9.59 3.03 -5.37
CA ILE A 55 10.60 4.08 -5.21
C ILE A 55 11.97 3.55 -5.61
N ARG A 56 12.87 4.46 -5.99
CA ARG A 56 14.27 4.12 -6.21
C ARG A 56 14.88 3.63 -4.90
N THR A 57 15.54 2.47 -4.94
CA THR A 57 16.32 1.93 -3.83
C THR A 57 17.80 1.86 -4.19
N ILE A 58 18.67 1.75 -3.19
CA ILE A 58 20.12 1.52 -3.36
C ILE A 58 20.39 0.03 -3.15
N SER A 59 21.12 -0.60 -4.08
CA SER A 59 21.44 -2.04 -4.01
C SER A 59 22.37 -2.37 -2.83
N LEU A 60 22.55 -3.66 -2.53
CA LEU A 60 23.48 -4.09 -1.48
C LEU A 60 24.94 -3.75 -1.85
N GLU A 61 25.26 -3.89 -3.13
CA GLU A 61 26.59 -3.66 -3.71
C GLU A 61 26.93 -2.16 -3.78
N GLU A 62 25.93 -1.32 -4.05
CA GLU A 62 26.08 0.14 -4.12
C GLU A 62 26.07 0.80 -2.74
N ALA A 63 25.59 0.10 -1.70
CA ALA A 63 25.49 0.66 -0.37
C ALA A 63 26.89 0.96 0.20
N THR A 64 27.06 2.18 0.69
CA THR A 64 28.31 2.63 1.36
C THR A 64 28.01 3.26 2.71
N GLY A 65 29.07 3.49 3.49
CA GLY A 65 29.00 4.24 4.75
C GLY A 65 27.97 3.70 5.73
N ARG A 66 27.04 4.56 6.16
CA ARG A 66 26.00 4.22 7.14
C ARG A 66 25.03 3.16 6.61
N LEU A 67 24.56 3.32 5.37
CA LEU A 67 23.60 2.39 4.77
C LEU A 67 24.16 0.98 4.69
N LYS A 68 25.44 0.84 4.30
CA LYS A 68 26.11 -0.46 4.23
C LYS A 68 26.08 -1.18 5.57
N ARG A 69 26.36 -0.49 6.67
CA ARG A 69 26.29 -1.10 8.01
C ARG A 69 24.89 -1.58 8.36
N SER A 70 23.86 -0.80 8.04
CA SER A 70 22.46 -1.18 8.29
C SER A 70 22.04 -2.38 7.44
N TYR A 71 22.52 -2.47 6.19
CA TYR A 71 22.31 -3.63 5.32
C TYR A 71 23.06 -4.89 5.79
N ASP A 72 24.34 -4.76 6.13
CA ASP A 72 25.16 -5.86 6.66
C ASP A 72 24.49 -6.43 7.94
N ALA A 73 23.99 -5.57 8.83
CA ALA A 73 23.24 -5.98 10.01
C ALA A 73 21.90 -6.68 9.66
N ALA A 74 21.22 -6.26 8.58
CA ALA A 74 20.02 -6.95 8.11
C ALA A 74 20.33 -8.36 7.58
N VAL A 75 21.41 -8.50 6.81
CA VAL A 75 21.88 -9.81 6.33
C VAL A 75 22.29 -10.72 7.48
N GLN A 76 23.03 -10.20 8.47
CA GLN A 76 23.39 -10.98 9.67
C GLN A 76 22.15 -11.46 10.44
N ARG A 77 21.11 -10.62 10.53
CA ARG A 77 19.88 -10.94 11.28
C ARG A 77 18.95 -11.91 10.54
N ALA A 78 18.83 -11.79 9.22
CA ALA A 78 17.75 -12.43 8.45
C ALA A 78 18.20 -13.14 7.16
N GLY A 79 19.51 -13.16 6.87
CA GLY A 79 20.08 -13.77 5.66
C GLY A 79 19.89 -12.94 4.38
N ALA A 80 19.06 -11.89 4.40
CA ALA A 80 18.79 -11.03 3.25
C ALA A 80 18.39 -9.61 3.68
N VAL A 81 18.45 -8.67 2.73
CA VAL A 81 17.90 -7.33 2.90
C VAL A 81 16.45 -7.31 2.40
N ALA A 82 15.49 -7.21 3.32
CA ALA A 82 14.07 -7.16 2.99
C ALA A 82 13.68 -5.87 2.24
N GLY A 83 12.57 -5.91 1.48
CA GLY A 83 12.05 -4.78 0.69
C GLY A 83 11.90 -3.46 1.46
N ILE A 84 11.43 -3.49 2.70
CA ILE A 84 11.16 -2.34 3.58
C ILE A 84 12.46 -1.68 4.03
N VAL A 85 13.50 -2.48 4.27
CA VAL A 85 14.84 -2.00 4.60
C VAL A 85 15.43 -1.26 3.39
N ARG A 86 15.26 -1.82 2.20
CA ARG A 86 15.64 -1.19 0.93
C ARG A 86 14.79 0.04 0.59
N ALA A 87 13.50 0.05 0.90
CA ALA A 87 12.64 1.22 0.68
C ALA A 87 13.12 2.44 1.50
N MET A 88 13.69 2.21 2.68
CA MET A 88 14.27 3.27 3.50
C MET A 88 15.73 3.62 3.12
N SER A 89 16.30 3.04 2.06
CA SER A 89 17.71 3.21 1.72
C SER A 89 18.11 4.65 1.41
N LEU A 90 17.17 5.45 0.93
CA LEU A 90 17.38 6.86 0.60
C LEU A 90 17.57 7.74 1.84
N SER A 91 17.21 7.24 3.03
CA SER A 91 17.43 7.93 4.30
C SER A 91 17.91 6.95 5.38
N PRO A 92 19.22 6.66 5.44
CA PRO A 92 19.78 5.75 6.43
C PRO A 92 19.46 6.11 7.90
N PRO A 93 19.40 7.39 8.32
CA PRO A 93 18.96 7.73 9.67
C PRO A 93 17.52 7.28 9.99
N VAL A 94 16.61 7.32 9.02
CA VAL A 94 15.23 6.82 9.18
C VAL A 94 15.22 5.30 9.29
N LEU A 95 16.01 4.61 8.47
CA LEU A 95 16.19 3.16 8.56
C LEU A 95 16.69 2.75 9.96
N ASP A 96 17.70 3.45 10.49
CA ASP A 96 18.26 3.17 11.82
C ASP A 96 17.19 3.31 12.91
N ALA A 97 16.40 4.39 12.86
CA ALA A 97 15.32 4.64 13.82
C ALA A 97 14.21 3.58 13.72
N SER A 98 13.77 3.25 12.51
CA SER A 98 12.75 2.21 12.28
C SER A 98 13.23 0.85 12.80
N MET A 99 14.48 0.49 12.54
CA MET A 99 15.03 -0.78 13.01
C MET A 99 15.27 -0.82 14.51
N GLY A 100 15.59 0.32 15.13
CA GLY A 100 15.62 0.45 16.58
C GLY A 100 14.26 0.17 17.21
N LEU A 101 13.19 0.74 16.64
CA LEU A 101 11.83 0.52 17.11
C LEU A 101 11.39 -0.94 16.92
N TYR A 102 11.54 -1.48 15.71
CA TYR A 102 11.18 -2.86 15.39
C TYR A 102 11.86 -3.86 16.33
N GLN A 103 13.17 -3.69 16.58
CA GLN A 103 13.91 -4.63 17.44
C GLN A 103 13.44 -4.55 18.90
N ARG A 104 13.20 -3.34 19.41
CA ARG A 104 12.69 -3.13 20.77
C ARG A 104 11.30 -3.73 20.96
N ILE A 105 10.44 -3.66 19.95
CA ILE A 105 9.09 -4.25 20.05
C ILE A 105 9.16 -5.77 19.89
N MET A 106 9.80 -6.27 18.83
CA MET A 106 9.70 -7.69 18.47
C MET A 106 10.52 -8.59 19.40
N PHE A 107 11.61 -8.10 19.96
CA PHE A 107 12.53 -8.89 20.80
C PHE A 107 12.61 -8.44 22.26
N ALA A 108 11.71 -7.56 22.73
CA ALA A 108 11.63 -7.25 24.17
C ALA A 108 11.40 -8.55 24.98
N PRO A 109 12.16 -8.79 26.07
CA PRO A 109 12.03 -9.99 26.89
C PRO A 109 10.73 -10.03 27.71
N GLU A 110 10.15 -8.86 27.98
CA GLU A 110 8.93 -8.69 28.77
C GLU A 110 7.66 -8.58 27.93
N GLY A 111 6.50 -8.81 28.56
CA GLY A 111 5.19 -8.66 27.94
C GLY A 111 4.83 -9.84 27.04
N LEU A 112 4.37 -9.55 25.81
CA LEU A 112 3.93 -10.58 24.86
C LEU A 112 5.10 -11.42 24.35
N SER A 113 4.88 -12.73 24.24
CA SER A 113 5.83 -13.62 23.57
C SER A 113 6.02 -13.25 22.09
N ARG A 114 7.14 -13.69 21.50
CA ARG A 114 7.41 -13.45 20.07
C ARG A 114 6.30 -13.98 19.18
N VAL A 115 5.78 -15.19 19.45
CA VAL A 115 4.69 -15.80 18.67
C VAL A 115 3.41 -14.95 18.74
N GLN A 116 3.07 -14.40 19.91
CA GLN A 116 1.91 -13.52 20.05
C GLN A 116 2.09 -12.20 19.29
N ARG A 117 3.30 -11.63 19.28
CA ARG A 117 3.60 -10.42 18.50
C ARG A 117 3.45 -10.66 17.00
N GLU A 118 3.95 -11.78 16.49
CA GLU A 118 3.80 -12.15 15.08
C GLU A 118 2.34 -12.46 14.71
N LEU A 119 1.57 -13.08 15.62
CA LEU A 119 0.13 -13.28 15.44
C LEU A 119 -0.60 -11.94 15.28
N LEU A 120 -0.31 -10.97 16.17
CA LEU A 120 -0.88 -9.63 16.06
C LEU A 120 -0.48 -8.94 14.76
N ALA A 121 0.80 -9.02 14.38
CA ALA A 121 1.29 -8.46 13.12
C ALA A 121 0.55 -9.07 11.91
N THR A 122 0.32 -10.39 11.92
CA THR A 122 -0.40 -11.10 10.86
C THR A 122 -1.86 -10.67 10.77
N VAL A 123 -2.57 -10.63 11.90
CA VAL A 123 -3.99 -10.23 11.94
C VAL A 123 -4.15 -8.77 11.51
N VAL A 124 -3.29 -7.87 11.98
CA VAL A 124 -3.33 -6.45 11.59
C VAL A 124 -3.04 -6.30 10.09
N SER A 125 -2.07 -7.03 9.55
CA SER A 125 -1.73 -6.98 8.12
C SER A 125 -2.90 -7.47 7.26
N GLN A 126 -3.52 -8.59 7.62
CA GLN A 126 -4.69 -9.11 6.93
C GLN A 126 -5.89 -8.15 7.00
N THR A 127 -6.11 -7.53 8.17
CA THR A 127 -7.20 -6.57 8.37
C THR A 127 -7.02 -5.32 7.51
N ASN A 128 -5.76 -4.93 7.26
CA ASN A 128 -5.42 -3.76 6.47
C ASN A 128 -5.20 -4.06 4.98
N ASP A 129 -5.46 -5.28 4.51
CA ASP A 129 -5.14 -5.73 3.14
C ASP A 129 -3.69 -5.42 2.73
N CYS A 130 -2.78 -5.54 3.71
CA CYS A 130 -1.39 -5.15 3.56
C CYS A 130 -0.60 -6.28 2.90
N HIS A 131 -0.64 -6.30 1.57
CA HIS A 131 0.22 -7.15 0.77
C HIS A 131 1.61 -6.52 0.61
N TYR A 132 2.62 -7.34 0.88
CA TYR A 132 4.03 -6.95 0.87
C TYR A 132 4.78 -7.58 -0.30
#